data_AF-A0AB38SJV2-F1
#
_entry.id   AF-A0AB38SJV2-F1
#
_cell.length_a   1.000
_cell.length_b   1.000
_cell.length_c   1.000
_cell.angle_alpha   90.00
_cell.angle_beta   90.00
_cell.angle_gamma   90.00
#
_symmetry.space_group_name_H-M   'P 1'
#
loop_
_entity.id
_entity.type
_entity.pdbx_description
1 polymer ?
#
loop_
_entity_poly.entity_id
_entity_poly.type
_entity_poly.pdbx_seq_one_letter_code
_entity_poly.pdbx_strand_id
1 'polypeptide(L)'
;MTMILIGLGAGGCSFSRNDSSAYAKADDSDLTGSIARPAKDAPPTETDLAFARNAASDVLSKGDKDSSQHWENPETGARGSVTPIAQSYAAEDGRKCRDFLASYVNGNTESWLQGAGCQSSRGRWEIHTLKPWRS
;
A
#
# COMPACT_ATOMS: atom_id res chain seq x y z
N MET A 1 9.03 21.54 66.84
CA MET A 1 9.18 22.38 65.64
C MET A 1 8.52 21.64 64.49
N THR A 2 7.40 22.17 63.99
CA THR A 2 6.76 21.93 62.66
C THR A 2 6.68 20.51 62.08
N MET A 3 5.43 19.99 62.08
CA MET A 3 4.91 18.92 61.22
C MET A 3 4.82 19.37 59.75
N ILE A 4 5.09 18.46 58.81
CA ILE A 4 4.63 18.54 57.41
C ILE A 4 4.03 17.17 57.02
N LEU A 5 2.78 17.21 56.59
CA LEU A 5 1.95 16.15 55.98
C LEU A 5 2.04 16.21 54.44
N ILE A 6 1.42 15.21 53.78
CA ILE A 6 0.96 15.11 52.37
C ILE A 6 1.70 13.95 51.64
N GLY A 7 1.09 12.90 51.11
CA GLY A 7 -0.31 12.46 51.04
C GLY A 7 -0.38 11.21 50.14
N LEU A 8 -0.85 10.07 50.67
CA LEU A 8 -1.16 8.87 49.88
C LEU A 8 -2.61 8.96 49.39
N GLY A 9 -2.80 9.07 48.08
CA GLY A 9 -4.11 8.95 47.44
C GLY A 9 -4.24 7.60 46.72
N ALA A 10 -4.74 6.58 47.41
CA ALA A 10 -5.30 5.39 46.76
C ALA A 10 -6.81 5.62 46.60
N GLY A 11 -7.25 5.93 45.38
CA GLY A 11 -8.66 6.16 45.05
C GLY A 11 -9.08 5.25 43.90
N GLY A 12 -9.85 4.20 44.22
CA GLY A 12 -10.57 3.37 43.25
C GLY A 12 -11.84 2.86 43.92
N CYS A 13 -12.96 3.54 43.68
CA CYS A 13 -14.26 3.15 44.21
C CYS A 13 -14.94 2.11 43.30
N SER A 14 -15.55 1.11 43.96
CA SER A 14 -16.20 -0.07 43.39
C SER A 14 -17.46 0.25 42.59
N PHE A 15 -17.80 -0.62 41.62
CA PHE A 15 -19.03 -0.56 40.81
C PHE A 15 -20.28 -0.83 41.66
N SER A 16 -21.25 0.08 41.65
CA SER A 16 -22.62 -0.20 42.10
C SER A 16 -23.46 -0.68 40.91
N ARG A 17 -23.95 -1.92 40.98
CA ARG A 17 -25.06 -2.41 40.14
C ARG A 17 -26.36 -1.78 40.64
N ASN A 18 -27.08 -1.09 39.76
CA ASN A 18 -28.51 -0.86 39.94
C ASN A 18 -29.25 -1.70 38.90
N ASP A 19 -30.04 -2.66 39.39
CA ASP A 19 -30.87 -3.57 38.61
C ASP A 19 -32.32 -3.07 38.75
N SER A 20 -32.91 -2.57 37.66
CA SER A 20 -34.37 -2.48 37.53
C SER A 20 -34.74 -2.00 36.13
N SER A 21 -35.19 -2.95 35.33
CA SER A 21 -36.02 -2.83 34.13
C SER A 21 -36.56 -1.44 33.79
N ALA A 22 -36.03 -0.85 32.72
CA ALA A 22 -36.83 -0.05 31.81
C ALA A 22 -36.63 -0.65 30.43
N TYR A 23 -37.66 -1.35 29.96
CA TYR A 23 -37.84 -1.76 28.58
C TYR A 23 -37.65 -0.55 27.65
N ALA A 24 -36.42 -0.26 27.23
CA ALA A 24 -36.18 0.43 25.98
C ALA A 24 -36.36 -0.62 24.90
N LYS A 25 -37.54 -0.63 24.27
CA LYS A 25 -37.72 -1.24 22.96
C LYS A 25 -36.52 -0.78 22.11
N ALA A 26 -35.61 -1.70 21.82
CA ALA A 26 -34.75 -1.55 20.66
C ALA A 26 -35.69 -1.68 19.47
N ASP A 27 -36.20 -0.53 19.00
CA ASP A 27 -36.79 -0.47 17.67
C ASP A 27 -35.65 -0.70 16.69
N ASP A 28 -35.83 -1.76 15.91
CA ASP A 28 -34.87 -2.34 14.98
C ASP A 28 -34.78 -1.45 13.74
N SER A 29 -34.10 -0.29 13.85
CA SER A 29 -33.82 0.54 12.67
C SER A 29 -32.66 1.53 12.84
N ASP A 30 -31.54 1.14 13.44
CA ASP A 30 -30.27 1.85 13.19
C ASP A 30 -29.68 1.37 11.86
N LEU A 31 -30.36 1.72 10.77
CA LEU A 31 -29.76 1.72 9.44
C LEU A 31 -28.73 2.86 9.38
N THR A 32 -27.51 2.60 9.85
CA THR A 32 -26.35 3.48 9.60
C THR A 32 -25.90 3.33 8.14
N GLY A 33 -26.79 3.63 7.21
CA GLY A 33 -26.56 3.59 5.77
C GLY A 33 -26.16 4.95 5.23
N SER A 34 -24.96 5.46 5.58
CA SER A 34 -24.39 6.62 4.87
C SER A 34 -22.89 6.76 5.01
N ILE A 35 -22.13 5.67 4.85
CA ILE A 35 -20.77 5.83 4.35
C ILE A 35 -20.89 5.72 2.84
N ALA A 36 -20.79 6.85 2.14
CA ALA A 36 -20.64 6.84 0.69
C ALA A 36 -19.49 5.89 0.36
N ARG A 37 -19.78 4.82 -0.39
CA ARG A 37 -18.72 3.93 -0.89
C ARG A 37 -17.73 4.84 -1.63
N PRO A 38 -16.44 4.87 -1.24
CA PRO A 38 -15.47 5.64 -2.00
C PRO A 38 -15.58 5.20 -3.46
N ALA A 39 -15.59 6.18 -4.37
CA ALA A 39 -15.63 5.91 -5.79
C ALA A 39 -14.54 4.88 -6.07
N LYS A 40 -14.91 3.78 -6.75
CA LYS A 40 -13.98 2.72 -7.10
C LYS A 40 -12.79 3.37 -7.80
N ASP A 41 -11.61 3.28 -7.18
CA ASP A 41 -10.39 3.90 -7.69
C ASP A 41 -10.21 3.58 -9.18
N ALA A 42 -9.97 4.61 -9.98
CA ALA A 42 -9.77 4.42 -11.41
C ALA A 42 -8.48 3.60 -11.62
N PRO A 43 -8.52 2.56 -12.47
CA PRO A 43 -7.32 1.79 -12.75
C PRO A 43 -6.26 2.68 -13.42
N PRO A 44 -4.96 2.38 -13.25
CA PRO A 44 -3.88 3.07 -13.95
C PRO A 44 -4.12 3.09 -15.47
N THR A 45 -3.88 4.22 -16.11
CA THR A 45 -3.97 4.32 -17.57
C THR A 45 -2.77 3.66 -18.25
N GLU A 46 -2.88 3.31 -19.52
CA GLU A 46 -1.75 2.71 -20.25
C GLU A 46 -0.54 3.66 -20.31
N THR A 47 -0.77 4.97 -20.43
CA THR A 47 0.31 5.96 -20.40
C THR A 47 1.03 5.95 -19.05
N ASP A 48 0.30 5.87 -17.93
CA ASP A 48 0.91 5.76 -16.60
C ASP A 48 1.75 4.48 -16.47
N LEU A 49 1.23 3.36 -16.97
CA LEU A 49 1.93 2.08 -16.98
C LEU A 49 3.20 2.14 -17.84
N ALA A 50 3.21 2.89 -18.94
CA ALA A 50 4.40 3.08 -19.77
C ALA A 50 5.54 3.79 -19.00
N PHE A 51 5.22 4.85 -18.26
CA PHE A 51 6.21 5.53 -17.39
C PHE A 51 6.74 4.59 -16.31
N ALA A 52 5.86 3.83 -15.65
CA ALA A 52 6.27 2.84 -14.65
C ALA A 52 7.17 1.73 -15.25
N ARG A 53 6.86 1.23 -16.47
CA ARG A 53 7.69 0.23 -17.18
C ARG A 53 9.08 0.75 -17.52
N ASN A 54 9.19 2.01 -17.92
CA ASN A 54 10.49 2.63 -18.22
C ASN A 54 11.35 2.69 -16.95
N ALA A 55 10.80 3.20 -15.85
CA ALA A 55 11.49 3.23 -14.57
C ALA A 55 11.85 1.83 -14.04
N ALA A 56 10.98 0.84 -14.27
CA ALA A 56 11.28 -0.55 -13.96
C ALA A 56 12.48 -1.08 -14.76
N SER A 57 12.57 -0.78 -16.06
CA SER A 57 13.70 -1.19 -16.89
C SER A 57 15.02 -0.59 -16.40
N ASP A 58 14.98 0.67 -15.97
CA ASP A 58 16.16 1.37 -15.45
C ASP A 58 16.63 0.81 -14.11
N VAL A 59 15.71 0.59 -13.16
CA VAL A 59 16.07 0.05 -11.84
C VAL A 59 16.58 -1.39 -11.94
N LEU A 60 15.99 -2.21 -12.81
CA LEU A 60 16.45 -3.58 -13.06
C LEU A 60 17.83 -3.60 -13.72
N SER A 61 18.20 -2.58 -14.48
CA SER A 61 19.53 -2.46 -15.08
C SER A 61 20.62 -2.15 -14.05
N LYS A 62 20.28 -1.47 -12.94
CA LYS A 62 21.23 -1.13 -11.87
C LYS A 62 21.65 -2.34 -11.04
N GLY A 63 20.82 -3.39 -10.98
CA GLY A 63 21.24 -4.69 -10.45
C GLY A 63 21.08 -4.90 -8.95
N ASP A 64 20.98 -3.83 -8.15
CA ASP A 64 20.91 -3.90 -6.69
C ASP A 64 19.46 -4.07 -6.19
N LYS A 65 19.25 -5.00 -5.25
CA LYS A 65 17.94 -5.25 -4.62
C LYS A 65 17.41 -4.04 -3.82
N ASP A 66 18.32 -3.15 -3.42
CA ASP A 66 18.00 -1.96 -2.62
C ASP A 66 17.89 -0.69 -3.49
N SER A 67 17.99 -0.83 -4.81
CA SER A 67 17.78 0.29 -5.73
C SER A 67 16.29 0.59 -5.88
N SER A 68 15.93 1.86 -5.78
CA SER A 68 14.57 2.34 -6.07
C SER A 68 14.63 3.47 -7.08
N GLN A 69 13.68 3.49 -8.01
CA GLN A 69 13.59 4.52 -9.05
C GLN A 69 12.21 5.17 -9.00
N HIS A 70 12.18 6.49 -8.85
CA HIS A 70 10.95 7.27 -8.95
C HIS A 70 10.52 7.43 -10.41
N TRP A 71 9.21 7.53 -10.60
CA TRP A 71 8.57 7.80 -11.89
C TRP A 71 7.36 8.71 -11.71
N GLU A 72 7.05 9.48 -12.75
CA GLU A 72 5.91 10.38 -12.80
C GLU A 72 5.43 10.49 -14.24
N ASN A 73 4.12 10.49 -14.43
CA ASN A 73 3.46 10.88 -15.66
C ASN A 73 2.96 12.34 -15.53
N PRO A 74 3.57 13.32 -16.22
CA PRO A 74 3.18 14.72 -16.13
C PRO A 74 1.80 15.01 -16.73
N GLU A 75 1.27 14.12 -17.57
CA GLU A 75 -0.05 14.32 -18.21
C GLU A 75 -1.21 14.02 -17.27
N THR A 76 -1.07 13.00 -16.42
CA THR A 76 -2.12 12.53 -15.49
C THR A 76 -1.85 12.90 -14.04
N GLY A 77 -0.61 13.25 -13.70
CA GLY A 77 -0.15 13.44 -12.32
C GLY A 77 0.10 12.11 -11.56
N ALA A 78 -0.02 10.96 -12.24
CA ALA A 78 0.28 9.66 -11.64
C ALA A 78 1.78 9.54 -11.34
N ARG A 79 2.12 9.01 -10.17
CA ARG A 79 3.52 8.92 -9.72
C ARG A 79 3.75 7.73 -8.80
N GLY A 80 5.02 7.39 -8.60
CA GLY A 80 5.40 6.34 -7.66
C GLY A 80 6.89 6.04 -7.66
N SER A 81 7.21 4.82 -7.21
CA SER A 81 8.56 4.28 -7.14
C SER A 81 8.56 2.81 -7.51
N VAL A 82 9.57 2.37 -8.25
CA VAL A 82 9.81 0.97 -8.58
C VAL A 82 10.99 0.44 -7.78
N THR A 83 10.80 -0.70 -7.11
CA THR A 83 11.83 -1.36 -6.30
C THR A 83 11.87 -2.86 -6.63
N PRO A 84 13.04 -3.43 -6.96
CA PRO A 84 13.19 -4.88 -7.10
C PRO A 84 12.93 -5.57 -5.76
N ILE A 85 12.18 -6.66 -5.77
CA ILE A 85 11.82 -7.39 -4.53
C ILE A 85 12.54 -8.72 -4.37
N ALA A 86 13.25 -9.16 -5.40
CA ALA A 86 13.96 -10.43 -5.41
C ALA A 86 15.33 -10.31 -6.08
N GLN A 87 16.22 -11.23 -5.74
CA GLN A 87 17.38 -11.50 -6.58
C GLN A 87 16.92 -12.01 -7.95
N SER A 88 17.79 -11.88 -8.94
CA SER A 88 17.51 -12.42 -10.26
C SER A 88 17.48 -13.95 -10.26
N TYR A 89 16.53 -14.53 -10.99
CA TYR A 89 16.39 -15.97 -11.21
C TYR A 89 16.52 -16.30 -12.71
N ALA A 90 16.75 -17.57 -13.03
CA ALA A 90 16.69 -18.06 -14.41
C ALA A 90 15.26 -18.48 -14.74
N ALA A 91 14.69 -17.93 -15.81
CA ALA A 91 13.43 -18.42 -16.36
C ALA A 91 13.63 -19.74 -17.13
N GLU A 92 12.53 -20.37 -17.54
CA GLU A 92 12.53 -21.64 -18.27
C GLU A 92 13.32 -21.56 -19.59
N ASP A 93 13.38 -20.38 -20.20
CA ASP A 93 14.14 -20.09 -21.42
C ASP A 93 15.62 -19.72 -21.17
N GLY A 94 16.08 -19.80 -19.92
CA GLY A 94 17.44 -19.48 -19.50
C GLY A 94 17.73 -17.99 -19.35
N ARG A 95 16.76 -17.09 -19.59
CA ARG A 95 16.95 -15.65 -19.38
C ARG A 95 16.97 -15.30 -17.89
N LYS A 96 17.77 -14.29 -17.55
CA LYS A 96 17.85 -13.75 -16.20
C LYS A 96 16.66 -12.83 -15.96
N CYS A 97 15.74 -13.22 -15.09
CA CYS A 97 14.53 -12.47 -14.77
C CYS A 97 14.55 -11.99 -13.32
N ARG A 98 13.76 -10.95 -13.03
CA ARG A 98 13.66 -10.35 -11.71
C ARG A 98 12.32 -9.68 -11.51
N ASP A 99 11.78 -9.87 -10.31
CA ASP A 99 10.50 -9.32 -9.91
C ASP A 99 10.68 -7.97 -9.23
N PHE A 100 9.68 -7.11 -9.42
CA PHE A 100 9.64 -5.78 -8.83
C PHE A 100 8.23 -5.43 -8.37
N LEU A 101 8.17 -4.51 -7.40
CA LEU A 101 6.95 -3.80 -7.04
C LEU A 101 7.08 -2.35 -7.47
N ALA A 102 5.96 -1.79 -7.93
CA ALA A 102 5.84 -0.36 -8.17
C ALA A 102 4.67 0.19 -7.36
N SER A 103 4.90 1.27 -6.63
CA SER A 103 3.80 2.07 -6.07
C SER A 103 3.18 2.91 -7.18
N TYR A 104 1.87 3.13 -7.08
CA TYR A 104 1.09 3.99 -7.94
C TYR A 104 0.21 4.89 -7.08
N VAL A 105 0.35 6.19 -7.27
CA VAL A 105 -0.46 7.22 -6.61
C VAL A 105 -0.95 8.18 -7.67
N ASN A 106 -2.26 8.40 -7.72
CA ASN A 106 -2.88 9.42 -8.56
C ASN A 106 -4.06 10.06 -7.79
N GLY A 107 -3.88 11.31 -7.35
CA GLY A 107 -4.84 11.97 -6.46
C GLY A 107 -5.03 11.18 -5.16
N ASN A 108 -6.26 10.72 -4.92
CA ASN A 108 -6.62 9.92 -3.74
C ASN A 108 -6.53 8.40 -3.99
N THR A 109 -6.21 7.99 -5.21
CA THR A 109 -6.06 6.59 -5.59
C THR A 109 -4.64 6.14 -5.29
N GLU A 110 -4.51 5.14 -4.43
CA GLU A 110 -3.26 4.47 -4.13
C GLU A 110 -3.38 2.99 -4.46
N SER A 111 -2.43 2.47 -5.22
CA SER A 111 -2.37 1.05 -5.53
C SER A 111 -0.93 0.59 -5.71
N TRP A 112 -0.77 -0.72 -5.80
CA TRP A 112 0.51 -1.35 -6.06
C TRP A 112 0.43 -2.14 -7.35
N LEU A 113 1.53 -2.15 -8.08
CA LEU A 113 1.72 -2.94 -9.27
C LEU A 113 2.83 -3.95 -8.99
N GLN A 114 2.62 -5.18 -9.42
CA GLN A 114 3.63 -6.22 -9.43
C GLN A 114 3.97 -6.56 -10.87
N GLY A 115 5.26 -6.66 -11.15
CA GLY A 115 5.75 -7.02 -12.46
C GLY A 115 7.04 -7.81 -12.40
N ALA A 116 7.42 -8.32 -13.55
CA ALA A 116 8.68 -9.00 -13.77
C ALA A 116 9.31 -8.52 -15.08
N GLY A 117 10.64 -8.42 -15.06
CA GLY A 117 11.43 -8.10 -16.24
C GLY A 117 12.50 -9.15 -16.45
N CYS A 118 12.78 -9.47 -17.72
CA CYS A 118 13.83 -10.41 -18.10
C CYS A 118 14.89 -9.71 -18.94
N GLN A 119 16.14 -10.10 -18.71
CA GLN A 119 17.26 -9.66 -19.51
C GLN A 119 17.25 -10.38 -20.85
N SER A 120 17.22 -9.62 -21.94
CA SER A 120 17.33 -10.14 -23.30
C SER A 120 18.76 -10.61 -23.59
N SER A 121 18.95 -11.35 -24.68
CA SER A 121 20.27 -11.80 -25.14
C SER A 121 21.26 -10.66 -25.39
N ARG A 122 20.76 -9.43 -25.60
CA ARG A 122 21.58 -8.21 -25.77
C ARG A 122 21.83 -7.46 -24.45
N GLY A 123 21.48 -8.05 -23.31
CA GLY A 123 21.74 -7.50 -21.99
C GLY A 123 20.73 -6.43 -21.52
N ARG A 124 19.72 -6.10 -22.33
CA ARG A 124 18.66 -5.12 -21.99
C ARG A 124 17.58 -5.78 -21.15
N TRP A 125 17.09 -5.09 -20.12
CA TRP A 125 15.94 -5.56 -19.35
C TRP A 125 14.64 -5.17 -20.05
N GLU A 126 13.74 -6.14 -20.22
CA GLU A 126 12.45 -5.98 -20.86
C GLU A 126 11.34 -6.38 -19.88
N ILE A 127 10.39 -5.47 -19.66
CA ILE A 127 9.26 -5.69 -18.75
C ILE A 127 8.16 -6.46 -19.48
N HIS A 128 7.94 -7.72 -19.09
CA HIS A 128 6.93 -8.56 -19.74
C HIS A 128 5.57 -8.55 -19.03
N THR A 129 5.53 -8.18 -17.75
CA THR A 129 4.33 -8.22 -16.91
C THR A 129 4.34 -7.00 -16.02
N LEU A 130 3.18 -6.35 -15.92
CA LEU A 130 2.91 -5.28 -14.97
C LEU A 130 1.41 -5.28 -14.73
N LYS A 131 1.00 -5.70 -13.52
CA LYS A 131 -0.41 -5.84 -13.15
C LYS A 131 -0.64 -5.37 -11.72
N PRO A 132 -1.88 -5.01 -11.35
CA PRO A 132 -2.22 -4.71 -9.96
C PRO A 132 -1.81 -5.85 -9.00
N TRP A 133 -1.24 -5.47 -7.86
CA TRP A 133 -0.83 -6.40 -6.80
C TRP A 133 -2.05 -6.78 -5.94
N ARG A 134 -2.30 -8.08 -5.76
CA ARG A 134 -3.45 -8.65 -5.03
C ARG A 134 -4.83 -8.21 -5.57
N SER A 135 -5.00 -8.27 -6.89
CA SER A 135 -6.33 -8.25 -7.54
C SER A 135 -7.02 -9.61 -7.47
#